data_AF-A0A2E9XGZ9-F1
#
_entry.id   AF-A0A2E9XGZ9-F1
#
_cell.length_a   1.000
_cell.length_b   1.000
_cell.length_c   1.000
_cell.angle_alpha   90.00
_cell.angle_beta   90.00
_cell.angle_gamma   90.00
#
_symmetry.space_group_name_H-M   'P 1'
#
loop_
_entity.id
_entity.type
_entity.pdbx_description
1 polymer ?
#
loop_
_entity_poly.entity_id
_entity_poly.type
_entity_poly.pdbx_seq_one_letter_code
_entity_poly.pdbx_strand_id
1 'polypeptide(L)'
;MSFFFAAIHQLNWTPVVGEKSPIELLGQSMIGSATDSVTLAISLIGVMALFLGLMKVAEKGGLLVIIAKVVKPLMIRLFPDVPATHPAMGAMIMNISANS
;
A
#
# COMPACT_ATOMS: atom_id res chain seq x y z
N MET A 1 -11.35 13.93 -16.19
CA MET A 1 -10.73 15.21 -16.62
C MET A 1 -9.77 15.03 -17.79
N SER A 2 -8.93 13.99 -17.84
CA SER A 2 -7.95 13.75 -18.92
C SER A 2 -8.54 13.60 -20.33
N PHE A 3 -9.63 12.83 -20.49
CA PHE A 3 -10.30 12.65 -21.79
C PHE A 3 -10.93 13.94 -22.34
N PHE A 4 -11.49 14.77 -21.46
CA PHE A 4 -12.04 16.08 -21.82
C PHE A 4 -10.93 17.02 -22.31
N PHE A 5 -9.78 17.00 -21.64
CA PHE A 5 -8.62 17.82 -22.03
C PHE A 5 -8.08 17.43 -23.41
N ALA A 6 -7.94 16.12 -23.70
CA ALA A 6 -7.52 15.69 -25.03
C ALA A 6 -8.56 15.98 -26.11
N ALA A 7 -9.86 15.94 -25.80
CA ALA A 7 -10.89 16.35 -26.76
C ALA A 7 -10.79 17.84 -27.13
N ILE A 8 -10.55 18.72 -26.15
CA ILE A 8 -10.30 20.15 -26.42
C ILE A 8 -9.01 20.33 -27.24
N HIS A 9 -7.95 19.59 -26.89
CA HIS A 9 -6.69 19.66 -27.62
C HIS A 9 -6.84 19.16 -29.06
N GLN A 10 -7.65 18.12 -29.28
CA GLN A 10 -7.95 17.56 -30.59
C GLN A 10 -8.70 18.55 -31.51
N LEU A 11 -9.60 19.37 -30.95
CA LEU A 11 -10.35 20.38 -31.71
C LEU A 11 -9.49 21.54 -32.20
N ASN A 12 -8.44 21.89 -31.46
CA ASN A 12 -7.50 22.95 -31.81
C ASN A 12 -6.25 22.42 -32.53
N TRP A 13 -6.18 21.11 -32.82
CA TRP A 13 -5.01 20.47 -33.41
C TRP A 13 -5.10 20.43 -34.94
N THR A 14 -4.10 21.01 -35.61
CA THR A 14 -3.91 20.90 -37.04
C THR A 14 -3.02 19.70 -37.36
N PRO A 15 -3.39 18.81 -38.31
CA PRO A 15 -2.58 17.64 -38.63
C PRO A 15 -1.26 18.07 -39.29
N VAL A 16 -0.17 17.98 -38.53
CA VAL A 16 1.21 18.19 -39.00
C VAL A 16 1.83 16.82 -39.30
N VAL A 17 2.45 16.65 -40.47
CA VAL A 17 3.09 15.39 -40.87
C VAL A 17 4.21 15.05 -39.88
N GLY A 18 4.03 13.95 -39.13
CA GLY A 18 5.02 13.43 -38.18
C GLY A 18 4.65 13.59 -36.70
N GLU A 19 3.59 14.32 -36.35
CA GLU A 19 3.11 14.42 -34.96
C GLU A 19 2.06 13.37 -34.62
N LYS A 20 2.19 12.74 -33.45
CA LYS A 20 1.20 11.80 -32.91
C LYS A 20 -0.05 12.56 -32.47
N SER A 21 -1.22 12.01 -32.79
CA SER A 21 -2.48 12.63 -32.39
C SER A 21 -2.64 12.65 -30.86
N PRO A 22 -3.32 13.68 -30.29
CA PRO A 22 -3.61 13.75 -28.86
C PRO A 22 -4.28 12.47 -28.31
N ILE A 23 -5.18 11.85 -29.08
CA ILE A 23 -5.84 10.60 -28.67
C ILE A 23 -4.87 9.40 -28.62
N GLU A 24 -3.90 9.35 -29.54
CA GLU A 24 -2.87 8.31 -29.58
C GLU A 24 -1.84 8.49 -28.47
N LEU A 25 -1.43 9.73 -28.18
CA LEU A 25 -0.56 10.06 -27.06
C LEU A 25 -1.21 9.66 -25.73
N LEU A 26 -2.49 10.01 -25.54
CA LEU A 26 -3.24 9.56 -24.37
C LEU A 26 -3.28 8.03 -24.28
N GLY A 27 -3.55 7.33 -25.38
CA GLY A 27 -3.57 5.87 -25.43
C GLY A 27 -2.25 5.27 -24.96
N GLN A 28 -1.12 5.77 -25.47
CA GLN A 28 0.21 5.32 -25.09
C GLN A 28 0.53 5.64 -23.62
N SER A 29 0.18 6.82 -23.12
CA SER A 29 0.38 7.19 -21.72
C SER A 29 -0.47 6.36 -20.76
N MET A 30 -1.70 6.01 -21.14
CA MET A 30 -2.56 5.13 -20.34
C MET A 30 -1.99 3.72 -20.24
N ILE A 31 -1.52 3.16 -21.37
CA ILE A 31 -0.88 1.84 -21.38
C ILE A 31 0.40 1.87 -20.54
N GLY A 32 1.26 2.88 -20.71
CA GLY A 32 2.47 3.05 -19.90
C GLY A 32 2.16 3.12 -18.40
N SER A 33 1.18 3.93 -18.01
CA SER A 33 0.75 4.05 -16.60
C SER A 33 0.21 2.73 -16.03
N ALA A 34 -0.52 1.95 -16.85
CA ALA A 34 -0.99 0.63 -16.44
C ALA A 34 0.18 -0.34 -16.24
N THR A 35 1.16 -0.36 -17.14
CA THR A 35 2.38 -1.17 -17.02
C THR A 35 3.18 -0.80 -15.77
N ASP A 36 3.37 0.48 -15.50
CA ASP A 36 4.09 0.96 -14.32
C ASP A 36 3.36 0.55 -13.03
N SER A 37 2.03 0.72 -13.01
CA SER A 37 1.20 0.33 -11.86
C SER A 37 1.28 -1.17 -11.57
N VAL A 38 1.24 -2.01 -12.61
CA VAL A 38 1.39 -3.47 -12.47
C VAL A 38 2.79 -3.84 -11.99
N THR A 39 3.82 -3.19 -12.53
CA THR A 39 5.22 -3.42 -12.13
C THR A 39 5.43 -3.09 -10.64
N LEU A 40 4.89 -1.94 -10.20
CA LEU A 40 4.91 -1.55 -8.79
C LEU A 40 4.14 -2.55 -7.92
N ALA A 41 2.92 -2.93 -8.31
CA ALA A 41 2.11 -3.89 -7.56
C ALA A 41 2.83 -5.23 -7.39
N ILE A 42 3.44 -5.77 -8.45
CA ILE A 42 4.20 -7.02 -8.40
C ILE A 42 5.39 -6.89 -7.45
N SER A 43 6.11 -5.77 -7.49
CA SER A 43 7.26 -5.54 -6.58
C SER A 43 6.83 -5.55 -5.11
N LEU A 44 5.70 -4.90 -4.79
CA LEU A 44 5.16 -4.82 -3.43
C LEU A 44 4.63 -6.19 -2.96
N ILE A 45 3.91 -6.91 -3.83
CA ILE A 45 3.42 -8.26 -3.53
C ILE A 45 4.60 -9.19 -3.22
N GLY A 46 5.70 -9.11 -3.96
CA GLY A 46 6.89 -9.93 -3.71
C GLY A 46 7.45 -9.71 -2.31
N VAL A 47 7.63 -8.46 -1.89
CA VAL A 47 8.13 -8.11 -0.55
C VAL A 47 7.15 -8.56 0.55
N MET A 48 5.86 -8.32 0.36
CA MET A 48 4.84 -8.73 1.34
C MET A 48 4.73 -10.25 1.44
N ALA A 49 4.80 -10.98 0.33
CA ALA A 49 4.77 -12.44 0.31
C ALA A 49 5.99 -13.03 1.04
N LEU A 50 7.19 -12.46 0.83
CA LEU A 50 8.39 -12.82 1.57
C LEU A 50 8.22 -12.58 3.07
N PHE A 51 7.74 -11.39 3.45
CA PHE A 51 7.55 -11.02 4.85
C PHE A 51 6.52 -11.92 5.54
N LEU A 52 5.36 -12.14 4.93
CA LEU A 52 4.32 -13.04 5.44
C LEU A 52 4.81 -14.50 5.50
N GLY A 53 5.62 -14.93 4.54
CA GLY A 53 6.27 -16.25 4.55
C GLY A 53 7.21 -16.42 5.75
N LEU A 54 8.09 -15.45 5.98
CA LEU A 54 8.99 -15.42 7.14
C LEU A 54 8.21 -15.39 8.45
N MET A 55 7.16 -14.57 8.55
CA MET A 55 6.30 -14.50 9.74
C MET A 55 5.63 -15.84 10.04
N LYS A 56 5.14 -16.56 9.02
CA LYS A 56 4.58 -17.91 9.20
C LYS A 56 5.62 -18.91 9.72
N VAL A 57 6.87 -18.81 9.28
CA VAL A 57 7.97 -19.65 9.79
C VAL A 57 8.29 -19.30 11.24
N ALA A 58 8.38 -18.01 11.57
CA ALA A 58 8.60 -17.52 12.93
C ALA A 58 7.47 -17.92 13.90
N GLU A 59 6.22 -17.91 13.44
CA GLU A 59 5.06 -18.38 14.17
C GLU A 59 5.15 -19.87 14.47
N LYS A 60 5.38 -20.69 13.45
CA LYS A 60 5.55 -22.15 13.61
C LYS A 60 6.75 -22.52 14.47
N GLY A 61 7.80 -21.71 14.44
CA GLY A 61 8.98 -21.87 15.30
C GLY A 61 8.78 -21.39 16.75
N GLY A 62 7.60 -20.87 17.11
CA GLY A 62 7.32 -20.36 18.45
C GLY A 62 7.99 -19.03 18.79
N LEU A 63 8.70 -18.41 17.84
CA LEU A 63 9.41 -17.14 18.03
C LEU A 63 8.43 -16.01 18.38
N LEU A 64 7.26 -15.98 17.75
CA LEU A 64 6.21 -15.00 18.09
C LEU A 64 5.75 -15.11 19.55
N VAL A 65 5.67 -16.33 20.10
CA VAL A 65 5.27 -16.54 21.50
C VAL A 65 6.34 -16.02 22.46
N ILE A 66 7.62 -16.20 22.12
CA ILE A 66 8.74 -15.69 22.91
C ILE A 66 8.72 -14.15 22.91
N ILE A 67 8.60 -13.54 21.73
CA ILE A 67 8.51 -12.08 21.60
C ILE A 67 7.31 -11.54 22.38
N ALA A 68 6.13 -12.16 22.25
CA ALA A 68 4.94 -11.77 22.99
C ALA A 68 5.15 -11.80 24.51
N LYS A 69 5.84 -12.83 25.04
CA LYS A 69 6.17 -12.91 26.48
C LYS A 69 7.11 -11.80 26.93
N VAL A 70 8.07 -11.40 26.08
CA VAL A 70 9.03 -10.32 26.37
C VAL A 70 8.36 -8.95 26.29
N VAL A 71 7.44 -8.74 25.35
CA VAL A 71 6.73 -7.47 25.15
C VAL A 71 5.59 -7.27 26.16
N LYS A 72 5.00 -8.36 26.68
CA LYS A 72 3.94 -8.33 27.69
C LYS A 72 4.21 -7.41 28.90
N PRO A 73 5.36 -7.46 29.59
CA PRO A 73 5.63 -6.54 30.71
C PRO A 73 5.69 -5.06 30.30
N LEU A 74 6.18 -4.75 29.08
CA LEU A 74 6.20 -3.39 28.55
C LEU A 74 4.77 -2.88 28.33
N MET A 75 3.91 -3.71 27.73
CA MET A 75 2.49 -3.38 27.48
C MET A 75 1.70 -3.15 28.77
N ILE A 76 1.88 -3.99 29.80
CA ILE A 76 1.24 -3.82 31.11
C ILE A 76 1.70 -2.52 31.79
N ARG A 77 2.96 -2.12 31.59
CA ARG A 77 3.50 -0.89 32.19
C ARG A 77 3.10 0.38 31.45
N LEU A 78 3.01 0.35 30.12
CA LEU A 78 2.56 1.50 29.32
C LEU A 78 1.05 1.72 29.41
N PHE A 79 0.28 0.66 29.65
CA PHE A 79 -1.18 0.70 29.71
C PHE A 79 -1.71 -0.13 30.89
N PRO A 80 -1.55 0.36 32.12
CA PRO A 80 -1.89 -0.38 33.35
C PRO A 80 -3.39 -0.57 33.59
N ASP A 81 -4.24 0.30 33.04
CA ASP A 81 -5.70 0.31 33.29
C ASP A 81 -6.50 -0.62 32.37
N VAL A 82 -5.84 -1.27 31.40
CA VAL A 82 -6.53 -2.15 30.47
C VAL A 82 -6.21 -3.60 30.79
N PRO A 83 -7.19 -4.41 31.24
CA PRO A 83 -7.00 -5.84 31.45
C PRO A 83 -6.47 -6.45 30.16
N ALA A 84 -5.45 -7.32 30.27
CA ALA A 84 -4.77 -7.93 29.13
C ALA A 84 -5.70 -8.69 28.14
N THR A 85 -6.99 -8.83 28.46
CA THR A 85 -8.02 -9.55 27.71
C THR A 85 -9.10 -8.66 27.10
N HIS A 86 -9.08 -7.32 27.26
CA HIS A 86 -10.18 -6.45 26.81
C HIS A 86 -10.01 -5.95 25.36
N PRO A 87 -11.00 -6.14 24.46
CA PRO A 87 -10.95 -5.69 23.04
C PRO A 87 -10.70 -4.19 22.83
N ALA A 88 -11.04 -3.36 23.84
CA ALA A 88 -10.89 -1.90 23.79
C ALA A 88 -9.41 -1.44 23.76
N MET A 89 -8.49 -2.26 24.24
CA MET A 89 -7.05 -1.99 24.18
C MET A 89 -6.55 -1.82 22.75
N GLY A 90 -7.00 -2.72 21.87
CA GLY A 90 -6.57 -2.76 20.47
C GLY A 90 -7.02 -1.54 19.69
N ALA A 91 -8.23 -1.05 19.97
CA ALA A 91 -8.76 0.16 19.33
C ALA A 91 -7.99 1.43 19.75
N MET A 92 -7.58 1.54 21.02
CA MET A 92 -6.81 2.69 21.52
C MET A 92 -5.38 2.72 20.96
N ILE A 93 -4.71 1.57 20.93
CA ILE A 93 -3.34 1.45 20.36
C ILE A 93 -3.36 1.78 18.87
N MET A 94 -4.36 1.28 18.11
CA MET A 94 -4.46 1.52 16.67
C MET A 94 -4.63 3.01 16.36
N ASN A 95 -5.43 3.73 17.16
CA ASN A 95 -5.64 5.16 16.98
C ASN A 95 -4.37 5.99 17.25
N ILE A 96 -3.64 5.67 18.33
CA ILE A 96 -2.36 6.33 18.65
C ILE A 96 -1.32 6.07 17.56
N SER A 97 -1.22 4.85 17.03
CA SER A 97 -0.29 4.53 15.93
C SER A 97 -0.67 5.13 14.58
N ALA A 98 -1.95 5.42 14.37
CA ALA A 98 -2.44 6.05 13.14
C ALA A 98 -2.28 7.58 13.15
N ASN A 99 -2.06 8.17 14.33
CA ASN A 99 -1.91 9.61 14.54
C ASN A 99 -0.52 10.02 15.06
N SER A 100 0.48 9.15 14.87
CA SER A 100 1.89 9.41 15.17
C SER A 100 2.71 9.43 13.90
#